data_AF-A0A4Q3WX16-F1
#
_entry.id   AF-A0A4Q3WX16-F1
#
_cell.length_a   1.000
_cell.length_b   1.000
_cell.length_c   1.000
_cell.angle_alpha   90.00
_cell.angle_beta   90.00
_cell.angle_gamma   90.00
#
_symmetry.space_group_name_H-M   'P 1'
#
loop_
_entity.id
_entity.type
_entity.pdbx_description
1 polymer ?
#
loop_
_entity_poly.entity_id
_entity_poly.type
_entity_poly.pdbx_seq_one_letter_code
_entity_poly.pdbx_strand_id
1 'polypeptide(L)'
;MSQAQNLIRTLEDNSLSILTEAIGDVRAHGGPTLANVTDDDLQIALYTVLLKIIDTLREKASAPTEVKTDTKTIFVAAIRDMMDYIDGQSTYTVGHTRAVTDHVVQMASRAGLNDSDIDDIETAAWIHNIGLINQSQKLAALPRTLTQDELKQARNHTVMGAEMIR
;
A
#
# COMPACT_ATOMS: atom_id res chain seq x y z
N MET A 1 -7.09 -7.44 27.40
CA MET A 1 -5.76 -7.17 26.82
C MET A 1 -4.87 -6.62 27.91
N SER A 2 -3.59 -6.99 27.94
CA SER A 2 -2.63 -6.42 28.91
C SER A 2 -2.43 -4.93 28.62
N GLN A 3 -2.04 -4.14 29.64
CA GLN A 3 -1.77 -2.71 29.47
C GLN A 3 -0.72 -2.43 28.38
N ALA A 4 0.23 -3.35 28.20
CA ALA A 4 1.24 -3.29 27.14
C ALA A 4 0.65 -3.56 25.74
N GLN A 5 -0.30 -4.49 25.60
CA GLN A 5 -0.99 -4.75 24.33
C GLN A 5 -1.82 -3.54 23.88
N ASN A 6 -2.48 -2.83 24.80
CA ASN A 6 -3.20 -1.61 24.47
C ASN A 6 -2.26 -0.50 23.98
N LEU A 7 -1.08 -0.38 24.58
CA LEU A 7 -0.08 0.60 24.16
C LEU A 7 0.48 0.30 22.77
N ILE A 8 0.82 -0.96 22.49
CA ILE A 8 1.30 -1.41 21.17
C ILE A 8 0.25 -1.08 20.09
N ARG A 9 -1.00 -1.46 20.32
CA ARG A 9 -2.09 -1.21 19.37
C ARG A 9 -2.32 0.27 19.13
N THR A 10 -2.23 1.09 20.18
CA THR A 10 -2.37 2.54 20.07
C THR A 10 -1.24 3.13 19.22
N LEU A 11 0.00 2.64 19.34
CA LEU A 11 1.12 3.08 18.52
C LEU A 11 0.96 2.68 17.05
N GLU A 12 0.44 1.49 16.77
CA GLU A 12 0.16 1.01 15.42
C GLU A 12 -0.94 1.84 14.75
N ASP A 13 -2.07 2.02 15.43
CA ASP A 13 -3.24 2.75 14.92
C ASP A 13 -2.96 4.25 14.66
N ASN A 14 -1.95 4.83 15.35
CA ASN A 14 -1.59 6.24 15.24
C ASN A 14 -0.23 6.47 14.54
N SER A 15 0.37 5.42 13.98
CA SER A 15 1.73 5.46 13.41
C SER A 15 1.92 6.57 12.37
N LEU A 16 0.97 6.77 11.47
CA LEU A 16 1.03 7.84 10.46
C LEU A 16 1.01 9.24 11.07
N SER A 17 0.13 9.50 12.03
CA SER A 17 0.05 10.81 12.72
C SER A 17 1.35 11.12 13.46
N ILE A 18 1.90 10.12 14.16
CA ILE A 18 3.16 10.23 14.89
C ILE A 18 4.31 10.55 13.94
N LEU A 19 4.38 9.89 12.77
CA LEU A 19 5.40 10.16 11.77
C LEU A 19 5.29 11.57 11.20
N THR A 20 4.08 12.03 10.86
CA THR A 20 3.86 13.38 10.34
C THR A 20 4.26 14.45 11.34
N GLU A 21 3.87 14.29 12.62
CA GLU A 21 4.29 15.20 13.70
C GLU A 21 5.82 15.18 13.89
N ALA A 22 6.43 14.00 13.90
CA ALA A 22 7.88 13.85 14.06
C ALA A 22 8.67 14.48 12.91
N ILE A 23 8.19 14.38 11.66
CA ILE A 23 8.80 15.07 10.51
C ILE A 23 8.67 16.58 10.71
N GLY A 24 7.50 17.08 11.13
CA GLY A 24 7.29 18.48 11.47
C GLY A 24 8.29 18.99 12.52
N ASP A 25 8.52 18.21 13.57
CA ASP A 25 9.50 18.52 14.62
C ASP A 25 10.94 18.53 14.10
N VAL A 26 11.30 17.55 13.25
CA VAL A 26 12.62 17.52 12.59
C VAL A 26 12.81 18.73 11.67
N ARG A 27 11.75 19.20 11.01
CA ARG A 27 11.82 20.41 10.18
C ARG A 27 11.94 21.69 11.01
N ALA A 28 11.26 21.75 12.14
CA ALA A 28 11.28 22.91 13.03
C ALA A 28 12.56 23.02 13.87
N HIS A 29 13.16 21.89 14.25
CA HIS A 29 14.24 21.84 15.25
C HIS A 29 15.49 21.07 14.78
N GLY A 30 15.46 20.44 13.61
CA GLY A 30 16.56 19.64 13.09
C GLY A 30 17.78 20.47 12.71
N GLY A 31 18.96 19.87 12.86
CA GLY A 31 20.20 20.47 12.41
C GLY A 31 20.30 20.60 10.88
N PRO A 32 21.25 21.39 10.36
CA PRO A 32 21.38 21.66 8.92
C PRO A 32 21.59 20.40 8.07
N THR A 33 22.12 19.32 8.66
CA THR A 33 22.26 18.03 7.98
C THR A 33 20.92 17.38 7.66
N LEU A 34 19.92 17.51 8.54
CA LEU A 34 18.58 16.93 8.37
C LEU A 34 17.69 17.79 7.45
N ALA A 35 17.99 19.08 7.32
CA ALA A 35 17.28 19.98 6.40
C ALA A 35 17.45 19.57 4.92
N ASN A 36 18.54 18.89 4.59
CA ASN A 36 18.82 18.42 3.22
C ASN A 36 18.27 17.02 2.91
N VAL A 37 17.72 16.33 3.91
CA VAL A 37 17.08 15.02 3.72
C VAL A 37 15.63 15.24 3.29
N THR A 38 15.13 14.50 2.30
CA THR A 38 13.74 14.62 1.83
C THR A 38 12.74 14.16 2.89
N ASP A 39 11.48 14.60 2.80
CA ASP A 39 10.43 14.13 3.71
C ASP A 39 10.19 12.62 3.55
N ASP A 40 10.26 12.09 2.32
CA ASP A 40 10.11 10.67 2.03
C ASP A 40 11.22 9.84 2.69
N ASP A 41 12.48 10.27 2.59
CA ASP A 41 13.61 9.59 3.22
C ASP A 41 13.52 9.64 4.76
N LEU A 42 13.10 10.77 5.32
CA LEU A 42 12.85 10.89 6.77
C LEU A 42 11.71 9.97 7.21
N GLN A 43 10.64 9.90 6.43
CA GLN A 43 9.48 9.05 6.73
C GLN A 43 9.89 7.58 6.78
N ILE A 44 10.69 7.11 5.82
CA ILE A 44 11.22 5.74 5.81
C ILE A 44 12.09 5.48 7.04
N ALA A 45 13.02 6.39 7.36
CA ALA A 45 13.91 6.24 8.51
C ALA A 45 13.14 6.22 9.84
N LEU A 46 12.21 7.15 10.03
CA LEU A 46 11.40 7.25 11.25
C LEU A 46 10.45 6.05 11.39
N TYR A 47 9.87 5.58 10.28
CA TYR A 47 9.03 4.38 10.31
C TYR A 47 9.83 3.14 10.70
N THR A 48 11.06 3.00 10.21
CA THR A 48 11.96 1.90 10.61
C THR A 48 12.26 1.93 12.12
N VAL A 49 12.49 3.12 12.68
CA VAL A 49 12.69 3.29 14.13
C VAL A 49 11.42 2.94 14.90
N LEU A 50 10.25 3.38 14.42
CA LEU A 50 8.96 3.10 15.05
C LEU A 50 8.68 1.59 15.10
N LEU A 51 8.92 0.86 14.00
CA LEU A 51 8.79 -0.60 13.97
C LEU A 51 9.71 -1.27 15.00
N LYS A 52 10.96 -0.80 15.11
CA LYS A 52 11.91 -1.34 16.10
C LYS A 52 11.46 -1.10 17.54
N ILE A 53 10.84 0.05 17.82
CA ILE A 53 10.26 0.36 19.13
C ILE A 53 9.10 -0.61 19.42
N ILE A 54 8.19 -0.79 18.46
CA ILE A 54 7.03 -1.70 18.58
C ILE A 54 7.52 -3.13 18.88
N ASP A 55 8.51 -3.63 18.15
CA ASP A 55 9.08 -4.96 18.37
C ASP A 55 9.70 -5.10 19.77
N THR A 56 10.47 -4.09 20.20
CA THR A 56 11.08 -4.07 21.54
C THR A 56 10.02 -4.09 22.65
N LEU A 57 8.91 -3.37 22.45
CA LEU A 57 7.78 -3.34 23.39
C LEU A 57 7.07 -4.70 23.44
N ARG A 58 6.88 -5.37 22.29
CA ARG A 58 6.32 -6.72 22.21
C ARG A 58 7.17 -7.74 22.99
N GLU A 59 8.48 -7.74 22.78
CA GLU A 59 9.43 -8.61 23.51
C GLU A 59 9.35 -8.40 25.03
N LYS A 60 9.38 -7.14 25.50
CA LYS A 60 9.34 -6.81 26.93
C LYS A 60 8.00 -7.10 27.60
N ALA A 61 6.91 -7.07 26.84
CA ALA A 61 5.56 -7.28 27.37
C ALA A 61 5.25 -8.75 27.70
N SER A 62 6.12 -9.71 27.34
CA SER A 62 5.78 -11.14 27.25
C SER A 62 4.46 -11.37 26.49
N ALA A 63 4.05 -10.39 25.68
CA ALA A 63 3.03 -10.61 24.68
C ALA A 63 3.59 -11.70 23.77
N PRO A 64 2.76 -12.66 23.30
CA PRO A 64 3.19 -13.50 22.21
C PRO A 64 3.79 -12.57 21.16
N THR A 65 5.02 -12.85 20.73
CA THR A 65 5.48 -12.37 19.44
C THR A 65 4.46 -12.92 18.47
N GLU A 66 3.39 -12.16 18.21
CA GLU A 66 2.58 -12.40 17.04
C GLU A 66 3.59 -12.49 15.91
N VAL A 67 3.56 -13.67 15.28
CA VAL A 67 4.34 -14.14 14.15
C VAL A 67 5.03 -12.96 13.49
N LYS A 68 6.39 -12.94 13.46
CA LYS A 68 7.17 -12.01 12.62
C LYS A 68 6.32 -11.71 11.40
N THR A 69 5.65 -10.56 11.38
CA THR A 69 4.77 -10.28 10.25
C THR A 69 5.76 -10.17 9.12
N ASP A 70 5.78 -11.18 8.26
CA ASP A 70 6.71 -11.24 7.16
C ASP A 70 6.58 -9.88 6.48
N THR A 71 7.69 -9.20 6.24
CA THR A 71 7.67 -7.91 5.54
C THR A 71 6.83 -8.04 4.27
N LYS A 72 6.82 -9.23 3.64
CA LYS A 72 5.90 -9.59 2.55
C LYS A 72 4.43 -9.46 2.95
N THR A 73 3.99 -9.97 4.09
CA THR A 73 2.60 -9.87 4.57
C THR A 73 2.18 -8.43 4.84
N ILE A 74 3.03 -7.62 5.48
CA ILE A 74 2.74 -6.18 5.70
C ILE A 74 2.62 -5.47 4.35
N PHE A 75 3.58 -5.72 3.46
CA PHE A 75 3.61 -5.10 2.14
C PHE A 75 2.40 -5.48 1.28
N VAL A 76 2.01 -6.77 1.29
CA VAL A 76 0.81 -7.26 0.59
C VAL A 76 -0.45 -6.65 1.18
N ALA A 77 -0.55 -6.53 2.51
CA ALA A 77 -1.69 -5.85 3.14
C ALA A 77 -1.77 -4.37 2.71
N ALA A 78 -0.64 -3.65 2.71
CA ALA A 78 -0.59 -2.26 2.27
C ALA A 78 -0.96 -2.09 0.79
N ILE A 79 -0.51 -3.00 -0.09
CA ILE A 79 -0.92 -3.02 -1.50
C ILE A 79 -2.44 -3.23 -1.60
N ARG A 80 -3.00 -4.18 -0.84
CA ARG A 80 -4.44 -4.45 -0.87
C ARG A 80 -5.25 -3.22 -0.45
N ASP A 81 -4.87 -2.56 0.63
CA ASP A 81 -5.54 -1.34 1.10
C ASP A 81 -5.44 -0.20 0.07
N MET A 82 -4.27 -0.04 -0.56
CA MET A 82 -4.05 0.94 -1.62
C MET A 82 -4.94 0.65 -2.85
N MET A 83 -5.05 -0.62 -3.24
CA MET A 83 -5.86 -1.03 -4.38
C MET A 83 -7.36 -0.89 -4.09
N ASP A 84 -7.80 -1.23 -2.88
CA ASP A 84 -9.18 -1.00 -2.44
C ASP A 84 -9.52 0.51 -2.44
N TYR A 85 -8.57 1.39 -2.09
CA TYR A 85 -8.74 2.84 -2.22
C TYR A 85 -8.86 3.29 -3.69
N ILE A 86 -7.99 2.79 -4.58
CA ILE A 86 -8.04 3.11 -6.02
C ILE A 86 -9.37 2.65 -6.63
N ASP A 87 -9.80 1.43 -6.31
CA ASP A 87 -11.10 0.90 -6.74
C ASP A 87 -12.26 1.71 -6.17
N GLY A 88 -12.13 2.21 -4.93
CA GLY A 88 -13.10 3.04 -4.24
C GLY A 88 -13.32 4.44 -4.82
N GLN A 89 -12.41 4.94 -5.68
CA GLN A 89 -12.59 6.24 -6.35
C GLN A 89 -13.72 6.24 -7.40
N SER A 90 -14.22 5.06 -7.79
CA SER A 90 -15.40 4.91 -8.65
C SER A 90 -16.35 3.87 -8.08
N THR A 91 -17.64 4.21 -7.98
CA THR A 91 -18.69 3.29 -7.52
C THR A 91 -18.82 2.03 -8.38
N TYR A 92 -18.31 2.06 -9.61
CA TYR A 92 -18.32 0.93 -10.54
C TYR A 92 -17.19 -0.08 -10.32
N THR A 93 -16.11 0.32 -9.63
CA THR A 93 -14.90 -0.50 -9.47
C THR A 93 -14.71 -1.01 -8.05
N VAL A 94 -15.59 -0.70 -7.10
CA VAL A 94 -15.51 -1.20 -5.73
C VAL A 94 -15.45 -2.74 -5.71
N GLY A 95 -14.38 -3.30 -5.14
CA GLY A 95 -14.17 -4.74 -5.05
C GLY A 95 -13.77 -5.42 -6.37
N HIS A 96 -13.52 -4.65 -7.42
CA HIS A 96 -13.14 -5.16 -8.74
C HIS A 96 -11.83 -5.95 -8.68
N THR A 97 -10.80 -5.39 -8.07
CA THR A 97 -9.47 -6.01 -7.98
C THR A 97 -9.55 -7.37 -7.28
N ARG A 98 -10.33 -7.46 -6.20
CA ARG A 98 -10.57 -8.73 -5.49
C ARG A 98 -11.25 -9.76 -6.40
N ALA A 99 -12.33 -9.37 -7.08
CA ALA A 99 -13.06 -10.27 -7.97
C ALA A 99 -12.20 -10.77 -9.14
N VAL A 100 -11.41 -9.88 -9.76
CA VAL A 100 -10.45 -10.26 -10.82
C VAL A 100 -9.44 -11.25 -10.29
N THR A 101 -8.85 -10.98 -9.12
CA THR A 101 -7.85 -11.86 -8.50
C THR A 101 -8.41 -13.26 -8.26
N ASP A 102 -9.60 -13.35 -7.64
CA ASP A 102 -10.26 -14.63 -7.37
C ASP A 102 -10.52 -15.43 -8.65
N HIS A 103 -10.91 -14.75 -9.74
CA HIS A 103 -11.16 -15.39 -11.03
C HIS A 103 -9.87 -15.91 -11.67
N VAL A 104 -8.81 -15.10 -11.73
CA VAL A 104 -7.58 -15.51 -12.40
C VAL A 104 -6.84 -16.60 -11.65
N VAL A 105 -6.84 -16.61 -10.32
CA VAL A 105 -6.27 -17.68 -9.50
C VAL A 105 -7.01 -19.00 -9.75
N GLN A 106 -8.35 -18.97 -9.79
CA GLN A 106 -9.15 -20.15 -10.12
C GLN A 106 -8.88 -20.64 -11.55
N MET A 107 -8.75 -19.74 -12.51
CA MET A 107 -8.41 -20.10 -13.89
C MET A 107 -7.01 -20.71 -13.98
N ALA A 108 -6.03 -20.13 -13.31
CA ALA A 108 -4.66 -20.60 -13.29
C ALA A 108 -4.53 -22.00 -12.67
N SER A 109 -5.19 -22.21 -11.53
CA SER A 109 -5.29 -23.52 -10.88
C SER A 109 -5.91 -24.58 -11.80
N ARG A 110 -7.03 -24.25 -12.48
CA ARG A 110 -7.68 -25.16 -13.43
C ARG A 110 -6.84 -25.44 -14.68
N ALA A 111 -5.96 -24.52 -15.06
CA ALA A 111 -5.02 -24.70 -16.16
C ALA A 111 -3.81 -25.58 -15.78
N GLY A 112 -3.67 -25.97 -14.50
CA GLY A 112 -2.58 -26.83 -14.04
C GLY A 112 -1.24 -26.11 -13.89
N LEU A 113 -1.26 -24.79 -13.70
CA LEU A 113 -0.06 -24.02 -13.34
C LEU A 113 0.45 -24.44 -11.96
N ASN A 114 1.75 -24.28 -11.74
CA ASN A 114 2.35 -24.58 -10.45
C ASN A 114 2.07 -23.44 -9.44
N ASP A 115 2.29 -23.72 -8.15
CA ASP A 115 2.00 -22.77 -7.07
C ASP A 115 2.78 -21.46 -7.19
N SER A 116 4.00 -21.48 -7.74
CA SER A 116 4.82 -20.27 -7.94
C SER A 116 4.21 -19.36 -9.00
N ASP A 117 3.79 -19.93 -10.15
CA ASP A 117 3.15 -19.16 -11.21
C ASP A 117 1.79 -18.61 -10.75
N ILE A 118 1.08 -19.34 -9.88
CA ILE A 118 -0.18 -18.89 -9.30
C ILE A 118 0.05 -17.72 -8.32
N ASP A 119 1.09 -17.75 -7.47
CA ASP A 119 1.44 -16.64 -6.57
C ASP A 119 1.81 -15.36 -7.36
N ASP A 120 2.52 -15.51 -8.47
CA ASP A 120 2.86 -14.41 -9.38
C ASP A 120 1.60 -13.84 -10.06
N ILE A 121 0.69 -14.69 -10.53
CA ILE A 121 -0.59 -14.27 -11.13
C ILE A 121 -1.47 -13.56 -10.09
N GLU A 122 -1.56 -14.07 -8.86
CA GLU A 122 -2.30 -13.42 -7.78
C GLU A 122 -1.74 -12.02 -7.51
N THR A 123 -0.42 -11.92 -7.38
CA THR A 123 0.27 -10.64 -7.12
C THR A 123 0.04 -9.65 -8.27
N ALA A 124 0.19 -10.10 -9.52
CA ALA A 124 -0.04 -9.28 -10.71
C ALA A 124 -1.50 -8.80 -10.80
N ALA A 125 -2.46 -9.64 -10.46
CA ALA A 125 -3.87 -9.29 -10.46
C ALA A 125 -4.22 -8.22 -9.42
N TRP A 126 -3.62 -8.31 -8.22
CA TRP A 126 -3.78 -7.28 -7.20
C TRP A 126 -3.28 -5.92 -7.68
N ILE A 127 -2.14 -5.85 -8.35
CA ILE A 127 -1.52 -4.57 -8.71
C ILE A 127 -1.82 -4.08 -10.14
N HIS A 128 -2.62 -4.82 -10.92
CA HIS A 128 -2.77 -4.55 -12.37
C HIS A 128 -3.24 -3.12 -12.70
N ASN A 129 -4.01 -2.51 -11.80
CA ASN A 129 -4.57 -1.17 -11.96
C ASN A 129 -3.91 -0.10 -11.08
N ILE A 130 -2.73 -0.37 -10.48
CA ILE A 130 -2.04 0.58 -9.61
C ILE A 130 -1.81 1.95 -10.27
N GLY A 131 -1.62 1.98 -11.60
CA GLY A 131 -1.47 3.21 -12.37
C GLY A 131 -2.72 4.09 -12.49
N LEU A 132 -3.90 3.64 -12.04
CA LEU A 132 -5.12 4.46 -11.98
C LEU A 132 -5.08 5.54 -10.89
N ILE A 133 -4.06 5.55 -10.03
CA ILE A 133 -3.84 6.59 -9.03
C ILE A 133 -3.82 8.01 -9.62
N ASN A 134 -3.42 8.19 -10.88
CA ASN A 134 -3.28 9.50 -11.52
C ASN A 134 -4.57 10.02 -12.20
N GLN A 135 -5.73 9.87 -11.56
CA GLN A 135 -7.00 10.48 -12.00
C GLN A 135 -7.54 10.06 -13.38
N SER A 136 -6.91 9.13 -14.11
CA SER A 136 -7.42 8.57 -15.37
C SER A 136 -8.83 7.99 -15.22
N GLN A 137 -9.16 7.50 -14.02
CA GLN A 137 -10.48 6.98 -13.65
C GLN A 137 -11.57 8.07 -13.69
N LYS A 138 -11.23 9.35 -13.41
CA LYS A 138 -12.18 10.47 -13.50
C LYS A 138 -12.63 10.72 -14.94
N LEU A 139 -11.74 10.52 -15.91
CA LEU A 139 -12.10 10.57 -17.34
C LEU A 139 -13.07 9.43 -17.67
N ALA A 140 -12.80 8.21 -17.21
CA ALA A 140 -13.67 7.06 -17.44
C ALA A 140 -15.07 7.21 -16.81
N ALA A 141 -15.21 8.03 -15.77
CA ALA A 141 -16.48 8.29 -15.09
C ALA A 141 -17.36 9.37 -15.77
N LEU A 142 -16.87 10.03 -16.82
CA LEU A 142 -17.64 11.07 -17.52
C LEU A 142 -18.82 10.44 -18.29
N PRO A 143 -20.07 10.96 -18.15
CA PRO A 143 -21.25 10.41 -18.84
C PRO A 143 -21.33 10.87 -20.30
N ARG A 144 -20.19 10.86 -21.00
CA ARG A 144 -20.07 11.21 -22.42
C ARG A 144 -18.91 10.46 -23.06
N THR A 145 -18.91 10.40 -24.38
CA THR A 145 -17.76 9.90 -25.13
C THR A 145 -16.54 10.79 -24.87
N LEU A 146 -15.40 10.15 -24.62
CA LEU A 146 -14.13 10.81 -24.47
C LEU A 146 -13.57 11.25 -25.83
N THR A 147 -12.87 12.37 -25.86
CA THR A 147 -12.08 12.79 -27.02
C THR A 147 -10.88 11.85 -27.22
N GLN A 148 -10.23 11.93 -28.38
CA GLN A 148 -9.02 11.13 -28.63
C GLN A 148 -7.90 11.43 -27.63
N ASP A 149 -7.75 12.70 -27.23
CA ASP A 149 -6.74 13.11 -26.24
C ASP A 149 -7.09 12.60 -24.84
N GLU A 150 -8.37 12.67 -24.45
CA GLU A 150 -8.83 12.13 -23.17
C GLU A 150 -8.70 10.60 -23.12
N LEU A 151 -8.98 9.90 -24.23
CA LEU A 151 -8.73 8.46 -24.33
C LEU A 151 -7.25 8.12 -24.17
N LYS A 152 -6.38 8.92 -24.78
CA LYS A 152 -4.92 8.75 -24.65
C LYS A 152 -4.48 8.94 -23.20
N GLN A 153 -4.99 9.96 -22.51
CA GLN A 153 -4.71 10.21 -21.10
C GLN A 153 -5.30 9.11 -20.19
N ALA A 154 -6.52 8.65 -20.47
CA ALA A 154 -7.15 7.57 -19.72
C ALA A 154 -6.33 6.27 -19.85
N ARG A 155 -5.83 5.95 -21.04
CA ARG A 155 -4.99 4.77 -21.30
C ARG A 155 -3.59 4.84 -20.71
N ASN A 156 -3.11 6.02 -20.31
CA ASN A 156 -1.78 6.18 -19.75
C ASN A 156 -1.56 5.43 -18.42
N HIS A 157 -2.65 5.02 -17.75
CA HIS A 157 -2.57 4.23 -16.51
C HIS A 157 -1.77 2.93 -16.67
N THR A 158 -1.80 2.29 -17.84
CA THR A 158 -1.03 1.05 -18.07
C THR A 158 0.47 1.32 -18.11
N VAL A 159 0.89 2.43 -18.71
CA VAL A 159 2.30 2.85 -18.77
C VAL A 159 2.77 3.23 -17.37
N MET A 160 2.00 4.06 -16.65
CA MET A 160 2.35 4.46 -15.29
C MET A 160 2.40 3.28 -14.33
N GLY A 161 1.43 2.37 -14.40
CA GLY A 161 1.43 1.15 -13.58
C GLY A 161 2.69 0.31 -13.83
N ALA A 162 3.09 0.16 -15.09
CA ALA A 162 4.33 -0.52 -15.46
C ALA A 162 5.60 0.21 -14.96
N GLU A 163 5.60 1.54 -14.95
CA GLU A 163 6.71 2.34 -14.40
C GLU A 163 6.81 2.23 -12.87
N MET A 164 5.69 2.07 -12.16
CA MET A 164 5.65 1.95 -10.70
C MET A 164 6.17 0.61 -10.18
N ILE A 165 6.06 -0.46 -10.97
CA ILE A 165 6.43 -1.84 -10.58
C ILE A 165 7.82 -2.26 -11.10
N ARG A 166 8.52 -1.35 -11.79
CA ARG A 166 9.88 -1.57 -12.33
C ARG A 166 10.95 -1.49 -11.25
#